data_AF-A0A958KFV4-F1
#
_entry.id   AF-A0A958KFV4-F1
#
_cell.length_a   1.000
_cell.length_b   1.000
_cell.length_c   1.000
_cell.angle_alpha   90.00
_cell.angle_beta   90.00
_cell.angle_gamma   90.00
#
_symmetry.space_group_name_H-M   'P 1'
#
loop_
_entity.id
_entity.type
_entity.pdbx_description
1 polymer ?
#
loop_
_entity_poly.entity_id
_entity_poly.type
_entity_poly.pdbx_seq_one_letter_code
_entity_poly.pdbx_strand_id
1 'polypeptide(L)'
;MRAATTTLIQATLRALTGLTALPLLFGCQLANNEINGSIKSPPQTPGSPSPVVPQLSYSGVPDYFVAGQNIASLTPTTNVVSGGIYSVSPPLPAGLVLNEVSGAISGAPTNAFSPTTFSLTLTHDGQTVTDSIELEAGLLFLVNTVNDTSDINPGDEICGDFSGDCSVRAAFEEGAALSDILVVVDVPAGNYDLPSNPLTISSRVIMNGAGPSQTIFDANPDASPIEHVFIIDAVAEATLRGFAAVNANIVNGTNFLGILYLGYGGGIYSQADTLNLENCDVSGHRDTPGTLTTTMGLGIYSAGSYLNVDNCTIDDNVSSLSAGVGFANGGAGIAHFGITHIRNSVISNNTMLNANDSTGGGLWLDAATIEDSQIFGNRARLHGAGINASSLTLINSQVFLNGGSGIVFGAGIRLGSGAVKNSAVYDNFGGDAEIYGVDGTIEVNNSTVFSNNTPFAIISDDAHFQILHSTLVTDVSVALNTSGTGSGTHTLGHSIVHAISGDSCGNASRVTSTGYNIINDLTCNFSSVGDVENIDPEVGVIANNGGPTSTMAISATSPARNAIPASNCNLSVDQRGEPRPMGGACDIGAFEYAE
;
A
#
# COMPACT_ATOMS: atom_id res chain seq x y z
N MET A 1 -26.25 27.39 1.03
CA MET A 1 -27.61 27.08 0.55
C MET A 1 -27.82 25.57 0.72
N ARG A 2 -28.92 25.16 1.37
CA ARG A 2 -29.44 23.78 1.50
C ARG A 2 -29.55 23.10 0.10
N ALA A 3 -29.52 21.79 -0.14
CA ALA A 3 -29.90 20.57 0.60
C ALA A 3 -29.25 19.35 -0.13
N ALA A 4 -28.74 18.33 0.58
CA ALA A 4 -29.36 17.00 0.87
C ALA A 4 -29.03 15.89 -0.17
N THR A 5 -28.12 14.95 0.16
CA THR A 5 -28.34 13.51 0.56
C THR A 5 -28.83 12.60 -0.60
N THR A 6 -28.32 11.39 -0.88
CA THR A 6 -28.23 10.18 -0.02
C THR A 6 -27.53 9.03 -0.78
N THR A 7 -26.59 8.33 -0.11
CA THR A 7 -26.29 6.87 0.05
C THR A 7 -27.04 5.81 -0.81
N LEU A 8 -26.59 4.56 -1.12
CA LEU A 8 -25.65 3.59 -0.51
C LEU A 8 -25.38 2.41 -1.49
N ILE A 9 -24.26 1.72 -1.26
CA ILE A 9 -23.79 0.39 -1.70
C ILE A 9 -24.74 -0.76 -1.25
N GLN A 10 -24.91 -1.82 -2.06
CA GLN A 10 -24.65 -3.25 -1.68
C GLN A 10 -25.23 -4.29 -2.66
N ALA A 11 -24.47 -5.38 -2.79
CA ALA A 11 -24.73 -6.57 -3.58
C ALA A 11 -25.27 -7.74 -2.73
N THR A 12 -25.85 -8.71 -3.45
CA THR A 12 -26.09 -10.14 -3.14
C THR A 12 -27.33 -10.56 -2.32
N LEU A 13 -28.21 -11.35 -2.96
CA LEU A 13 -28.69 -12.64 -2.42
C LEU A 13 -29.30 -13.55 -3.51
N ARG A 14 -29.04 -14.85 -3.37
CA ARG A 14 -29.43 -15.95 -4.26
C ARG A 14 -30.89 -16.40 -4.08
N ALA A 15 -31.46 -16.82 -5.22
CA ALA A 15 -32.27 -18.02 -5.49
C ALA A 15 -33.74 -18.17 -5.00
N LEU A 16 -34.54 -18.64 -5.98
CA LEU A 16 -35.61 -19.65 -5.97
C LEU A 16 -37.06 -19.19 -6.28
N THR A 17 -37.69 -20.02 -7.13
CA THR A 17 -39.13 -20.15 -7.48
C THR A 17 -39.67 -19.15 -8.53
N GLY A 18 -40.43 -19.53 -9.55
CA GLY A 18 -40.95 -20.82 -10.01
C GLY A 18 -41.73 -20.56 -11.31
N LEU A 19 -41.45 -21.31 -12.37
CA LEU A 19 -42.16 -21.23 -13.63
C LEU A 19 -43.30 -22.27 -13.61
N THR A 20 -44.55 -21.81 -13.58
CA THR A 20 -45.74 -22.65 -13.74
C THR A 20 -46.43 -22.34 -15.06
N ALA A 21 -46.48 -23.31 -15.97
CA ALA A 21 -47.47 -23.39 -17.03
C ALA A 21 -47.84 -24.87 -17.24
N LEU A 22 -49.00 -25.26 -16.69
CA LEU A 22 -49.84 -26.37 -17.15
C LEU A 22 -50.66 -25.87 -18.38
N PRO A 23 -51.31 -26.70 -19.24
CA PRO A 23 -52.13 -27.84 -18.80
C PRO A 23 -52.21 -29.11 -19.70
N LEU A 24 -52.63 -30.20 -19.02
CA LEU A 24 -53.63 -31.22 -19.39
C LEU A 24 -53.45 -32.01 -20.71
N LEU A 25 -53.42 -33.36 -20.63
CA LEU A 25 -54.63 -34.20 -20.60
C LEU A 25 -54.30 -35.71 -20.48
N PHE A 26 -55.00 -36.35 -19.55
CA PHE A 26 -55.55 -37.73 -19.57
C PHE A 26 -54.66 -38.95 -19.87
N GLY A 27 -54.63 -39.85 -18.87
CA GLY A 27 -55.34 -41.12 -19.08
C GLY A 27 -54.70 -42.40 -18.53
N CYS A 28 -55.25 -42.85 -17.39
CA CYS A 28 -55.49 -44.25 -16.99
C CYS A 28 -54.40 -45.08 -16.28
N GLN A 29 -54.78 -45.47 -15.06
CA GLN A 29 -54.23 -46.54 -14.22
C GLN A 29 -54.31 -47.91 -14.90
N LEU A 30 -53.40 -48.82 -14.54
CA LEU A 30 -53.71 -50.06 -13.82
C LEU A 30 -52.41 -50.83 -13.55
N ALA A 31 -52.18 -51.16 -12.29
CA ALA A 31 -51.25 -52.22 -11.89
C ALA A 31 -51.91 -53.57 -12.18
N ASN A 32 -51.16 -54.53 -12.74
CA ASN A 32 -51.27 -55.95 -12.39
C ASN A 32 -50.10 -56.78 -12.93
N ASN A 33 -49.87 -57.85 -12.19
CA ASN A 33 -48.74 -58.77 -12.13
C ASN A 33 -48.43 -59.59 -13.41
N GLU A 34 -47.15 -59.94 -13.51
CA GLU A 34 -46.50 -61.13 -14.08
C GLU A 34 -46.92 -61.68 -15.46
N ILE A 35 -45.99 -61.63 -16.43
CA ILE A 35 -45.71 -62.76 -17.34
C ILE A 35 -44.19 -62.89 -17.54
N ASN A 36 -43.66 -64.05 -17.19
CA ASN A 36 -42.29 -64.50 -17.41
C ASN A 36 -42.10 -64.82 -18.91
N GLY A 37 -41.32 -63.99 -19.63
CA GLY A 37 -41.09 -64.15 -21.07
C GLY A 37 -39.74 -63.60 -21.48
N SER A 38 -38.79 -64.49 -21.71
CA SER A 38 -37.41 -64.19 -22.14
C SER A 38 -37.40 -63.51 -23.51
N ILE A 39 -37.19 -62.20 -23.53
CA ILE A 39 -36.81 -61.44 -24.73
C ILE A 39 -35.35 -61.02 -24.55
N LYS A 40 -34.44 -61.64 -25.31
CA LYS A 40 -33.05 -61.19 -25.41
C LYS A 40 -33.04 -59.79 -26.04
N SER A 41 -32.66 -58.78 -25.28
CA SER A 41 -32.26 -57.49 -25.81
C SER A 41 -31.04 -57.65 -26.73
N PRO A 42 -30.94 -56.90 -27.84
CA PRO A 42 -29.74 -56.90 -28.66
C PRO A 42 -28.57 -56.32 -27.84
N PRO A 43 -27.31 -56.62 -28.20
CA PRO A 43 -26.16 -56.12 -27.46
C PRO A 43 -26.19 -54.59 -27.45
N GLN A 44 -26.17 -53.97 -26.26
CA GLN A 44 -25.86 -52.55 -26.17
C GLN A 44 -24.41 -52.37 -26.62
N THR A 45 -24.22 -51.55 -27.65
CA THR A 45 -22.91 -50.96 -27.94
C THR A 45 -22.42 -50.23 -26.68
N PRO A 46 -21.10 -50.23 -26.37
CA PRO A 46 -20.57 -49.45 -25.26
C PRO A 46 -21.09 -48.03 -25.35
N GLY A 47 -21.67 -47.52 -24.26
CA GLY A 47 -22.15 -46.14 -24.20
C GLY A 47 -21.01 -45.20 -24.58
N SER A 48 -21.27 -44.30 -25.53
CA SER A 48 -20.33 -43.22 -25.86
C SER A 48 -19.95 -42.51 -24.56
N PRO A 49 -18.65 -42.27 -24.29
CA PRO A 49 -18.25 -41.48 -23.13
C PRO A 49 -19.00 -40.14 -23.15
N SER A 50 -19.45 -39.68 -21.98
CA SER A 50 -20.07 -38.35 -21.87
C SER A 50 -19.12 -37.31 -22.45
N PRO A 51 -19.62 -36.37 -23.29
CA PRO A 51 -18.77 -35.36 -23.91
C PRO A 51 -18.00 -34.58 -22.84
N VAL A 52 -16.68 -34.50 -22.96
CA VAL A 52 -15.87 -33.62 -22.10
C VAL A 52 -16.21 -32.19 -22.45
N VAL A 53 -16.76 -31.43 -21.49
CA VAL A 53 -16.94 -29.99 -21.67
C VAL A 53 -15.58 -29.33 -21.50
N PRO A 54 -15.02 -28.67 -22.52
CA PRO A 54 -13.68 -28.11 -22.44
C PRO A 54 -13.64 -26.92 -21.48
N GLN A 55 -12.56 -26.82 -20.72
CA GLN A 55 -12.19 -25.67 -19.90
C GLN A 55 -10.86 -25.11 -20.38
N LEU A 56 -10.72 -23.79 -20.32
CA LEU A 56 -9.54 -23.07 -20.75
C LEU A 56 -9.31 -21.89 -19.82
N SER A 57 -8.08 -21.73 -19.34
CA SER A 57 -7.64 -20.54 -18.63
C SER A 57 -6.15 -20.32 -18.85
N TYR A 58 -5.77 -19.10 -19.21
CA TYR A 58 -4.40 -18.61 -19.16
C TYR A 58 -4.22 -17.80 -17.89
N SER A 59 -3.22 -18.16 -17.11
CA SER A 59 -2.87 -17.49 -15.86
C SER A 59 -1.38 -17.15 -15.86
N GLY A 60 -0.98 -16.10 -15.13
CA GLY A 60 0.42 -15.68 -15.06
C GLY A 60 0.92 -15.05 -16.37
N VAL A 61 0.04 -14.38 -17.11
CA VAL A 61 0.41 -13.54 -18.24
C VAL A 61 1.14 -12.31 -17.69
N PRO A 62 2.38 -12.02 -18.13
CA PRO A 62 3.09 -10.80 -17.72
C PRO A 62 2.37 -9.54 -18.19
N ASP A 63 2.54 -8.43 -17.47
CA ASP A 63 1.93 -7.13 -17.82
C ASP A 63 2.42 -6.61 -19.18
N TYR A 64 3.67 -6.92 -19.56
CA TYR A 64 4.25 -6.58 -20.85
C TYR A 64 5.34 -7.57 -21.27
N PHE A 65 5.61 -7.61 -22.57
CA PHE A 65 6.82 -8.21 -23.16
C PHE A 65 7.77 -7.14 -23.68
N VAL A 66 8.98 -7.55 -24.07
CA VAL A 66 9.94 -6.65 -24.71
C VAL A 66 10.14 -7.08 -26.15
N ALA A 67 10.02 -6.13 -27.08
CA ALA A 67 10.27 -6.38 -28.50
C ALA A 67 11.68 -6.96 -28.72
N GLY A 68 11.76 -7.99 -29.55
CA GLY A 68 12.99 -8.73 -29.85
C GLY A 68 13.42 -9.76 -28.80
N GLN A 69 12.76 -9.86 -27.64
CA GLN A 69 13.09 -10.83 -26.59
C GLN A 69 12.13 -12.03 -26.59
N ASN A 70 12.67 -13.23 -26.33
CA ASN A 70 11.84 -14.43 -26.21
C ASN A 70 10.99 -14.38 -24.93
N ILE A 71 9.70 -14.66 -25.07
CA ILE A 71 8.78 -14.74 -23.94
C ILE A 71 8.93 -16.08 -23.20
N ALA A 72 8.66 -16.06 -21.90
CA ALA A 72 8.30 -17.28 -21.20
C ALA A 72 6.99 -17.82 -21.80
N SER A 73 6.94 -19.13 -22.11
CA SER A 73 5.81 -19.67 -22.83
C SER A 73 4.54 -19.64 -21.97
N LEU A 74 3.49 -18.98 -22.47
CA LEU A 74 2.19 -18.94 -21.82
C LEU A 74 1.48 -20.26 -22.09
N THR A 75 1.36 -21.08 -21.05
CA THR A 75 0.73 -22.39 -21.15
C THR A 75 -0.65 -22.36 -20.51
N PRO A 76 -1.73 -22.72 -21.23
CA PRO A 76 -3.05 -22.74 -20.64
C PRO A 76 -3.22 -23.90 -19.67
N THR A 77 -4.08 -23.70 -18.68
CA THR A 77 -4.70 -24.77 -17.91
C THR A 77 -5.96 -25.25 -18.62
N THR A 78 -6.06 -26.57 -18.85
CA THR A 78 -7.22 -27.20 -19.49
C THR A 78 -7.50 -28.58 -18.89
N ASN A 79 -8.74 -29.04 -19.01
CA ASN A 79 -9.14 -30.42 -18.74
C ASN A 79 -9.10 -31.33 -19.98
N VAL A 80 -8.74 -30.80 -21.16
CA VAL A 80 -8.62 -31.56 -22.41
C VAL A 80 -7.20 -32.08 -22.57
N VAL A 81 -7.01 -33.40 -22.44
CA VAL A 81 -5.69 -34.05 -22.45
C VAL A 81 -5.18 -34.37 -23.87
N SER A 82 -6.09 -34.51 -24.84
CA SER A 82 -5.75 -34.81 -26.23
C SER A 82 -6.91 -34.44 -27.17
N GLY A 83 -6.61 -34.12 -28.43
CA GLY A 83 -7.63 -33.79 -29.44
C GLY A 83 -8.27 -32.42 -29.28
N GLY A 84 -7.70 -31.54 -28.46
CA GLY A 84 -8.03 -30.11 -28.44
C GLY A 84 -7.35 -29.38 -29.60
N ILE A 85 -8.06 -28.42 -30.20
CA ILE A 85 -7.52 -27.52 -31.22
C ILE A 85 -7.68 -26.10 -30.71
N TYR A 86 -6.57 -25.36 -30.67
CA TYR A 86 -6.51 -24.00 -30.16
C TYR A 86 -6.44 -22.99 -31.30
N SER A 87 -7.13 -21.87 -31.14
CA SER A 87 -7.06 -20.73 -32.05
C SER A 87 -7.04 -19.41 -31.27
N VAL A 88 -6.63 -18.33 -31.95
CA VAL A 88 -6.52 -16.99 -31.39
C VAL A 88 -7.09 -15.95 -32.35
N SER A 89 -7.80 -14.96 -31.82
CA SER A 89 -8.33 -13.82 -32.59
C SER A 89 -8.23 -12.53 -31.79
N PRO A 90 -7.69 -11.42 -32.35
CA PRO A 90 -7.07 -11.30 -33.68
C PRO A 90 -5.78 -12.15 -33.81
N PRO A 91 -5.18 -12.27 -35.02
CA PRO A 91 -3.89 -12.94 -35.17
C PRO A 91 -2.82 -12.35 -34.24
N LEU A 92 -1.96 -13.20 -33.67
CA LEU A 92 -0.87 -12.75 -32.82
C LEU A 92 0.11 -11.84 -33.60
N PRO A 93 0.75 -10.87 -32.92
CA PRO A 93 1.80 -10.05 -33.50
C PRO A 93 2.96 -10.87 -34.08
N ALA A 94 3.68 -10.31 -35.05
CA ALA A 94 4.80 -10.98 -35.70
C ALA A 94 5.83 -11.49 -34.67
N GLY A 95 6.27 -12.74 -34.85
CA GLY A 95 7.24 -13.40 -33.98
C GLY A 95 6.65 -14.13 -32.77
N LEU A 96 5.38 -13.87 -32.41
CA LEU A 96 4.62 -14.71 -31.48
C LEU A 96 3.84 -15.80 -32.22
N VAL A 97 3.80 -16.99 -31.65
CA VAL A 97 3.17 -18.17 -32.25
C VAL A 97 2.34 -18.91 -31.21
N LEU A 98 1.09 -19.22 -31.56
CA LEU A 98 0.25 -20.17 -30.84
C LEU A 98 0.53 -21.58 -31.36
N ASN A 99 0.84 -22.51 -30.46
CA ASN A 99 0.79 -23.92 -30.77
C ASN A 99 -0.67 -24.40 -30.77
N GLU A 100 -1.22 -24.69 -31.95
CA GLU A 100 -2.63 -25.08 -32.12
C GLU A 100 -3.00 -26.42 -31.45
N VAL A 101 -2.02 -27.20 -30.97
CA VAL A 101 -2.25 -28.49 -30.29
C VAL A 101 -2.11 -28.38 -28.78
N SER A 102 -1.10 -27.68 -28.27
CA SER A 102 -0.89 -27.51 -26.82
C SER A 102 -1.56 -26.26 -26.23
N GLY A 103 -1.94 -25.30 -27.08
CA GLY A 103 -2.40 -23.97 -26.66
C GLY A 103 -1.26 -23.06 -26.17
N ALA A 104 -0.01 -23.52 -26.18
CA ALA A 104 1.08 -22.69 -25.67
C ALA A 104 1.38 -21.51 -26.62
N ILE A 105 1.49 -20.30 -26.09
CA ILE A 105 1.98 -19.12 -26.82
C ILE A 105 3.47 -18.96 -26.52
N SER A 106 4.29 -18.76 -27.55
CA SER A 106 5.75 -18.65 -27.44
C SER A 106 6.35 -17.81 -28.56
N GLY A 107 7.64 -17.53 -28.49
CA GLY A 107 8.38 -16.76 -29.49
C GLY A 107 8.86 -15.41 -28.95
N ALA A 108 9.21 -14.49 -29.85
CA ALA A 108 9.65 -13.14 -29.52
C ALA A 108 8.89 -12.15 -30.39
N PRO A 109 8.12 -11.18 -29.81
CA PRO A 109 7.44 -10.18 -30.61
C PRO A 109 8.50 -9.36 -31.37
N THR A 110 8.37 -9.24 -32.68
CA THR A 110 9.38 -8.55 -33.50
C THR A 110 9.39 -7.04 -33.26
N ASN A 111 8.21 -6.44 -33.11
CA ASN A 111 8.02 -5.00 -32.90
C ASN A 111 7.24 -4.75 -31.61
N ALA A 112 7.40 -3.55 -31.06
CA ALA A 112 6.53 -3.05 -30.00
C ALA A 112 5.10 -2.88 -30.51
N PHE A 113 4.12 -3.04 -29.63
CA PHE A 113 2.70 -2.84 -29.92
C PHE A 113 1.93 -2.54 -28.63
N SER A 114 0.91 -1.68 -28.74
CA SER A 114 0.07 -1.26 -27.62
C SER A 114 -0.82 -2.41 -27.08
N PRO A 115 -1.35 -2.29 -25.84
CA PRO A 115 -2.18 -3.32 -25.23
C PRO A 115 -3.32 -3.78 -26.14
N THR A 116 -3.35 -5.09 -26.42
CA THR A 116 -4.33 -5.71 -27.32
C THR A 116 -4.94 -6.93 -26.64
N THR A 117 -6.27 -6.98 -26.57
CA THR A 117 -6.98 -8.15 -26.06
C THR A 117 -7.11 -9.22 -27.15
N PHE A 118 -6.67 -10.44 -26.83
CA PHE A 118 -6.75 -11.63 -27.66
C PHE A 118 -7.76 -12.63 -27.07
N SER A 119 -8.63 -13.15 -27.94
CA SER A 119 -9.58 -14.21 -27.62
C SER A 119 -8.99 -15.56 -28.01
N LEU A 120 -8.74 -16.41 -27.02
CA LEU A 120 -8.13 -17.73 -27.15
C LEU A 120 -9.24 -18.77 -27.06
N THR A 121 -9.41 -19.57 -28.11
CA THR A 121 -10.49 -20.56 -28.20
C THR A 121 -9.93 -21.97 -28.23
N LEU A 122 -10.44 -22.83 -27.34
CA LEU A 122 -10.21 -24.28 -27.36
C LEU A 122 -11.45 -24.97 -27.93
N THR A 123 -11.27 -25.73 -29.00
CA THR A 123 -12.29 -26.59 -29.60
C THR A 123 -11.98 -28.06 -29.32
N HIS A 124 -12.93 -28.81 -28.76
CA HIS A 124 -12.81 -30.25 -28.53
C HIS A 124 -14.18 -30.93 -28.72
N ASP A 125 -14.23 -31.99 -29.54
CA ASP A 125 -15.45 -32.75 -29.85
C ASP A 125 -16.66 -31.88 -30.27
N GLY A 126 -16.40 -30.81 -31.03
CA GLY A 126 -17.42 -29.88 -31.51
C GLY A 126 -17.91 -28.86 -30.47
N GLN A 127 -17.39 -28.91 -29.25
CA GLN A 127 -17.61 -27.89 -28.22
C GLN A 127 -16.46 -26.88 -28.19
N THR A 128 -16.77 -25.64 -27.85
CA THR A 128 -15.79 -24.54 -27.78
C THR A 128 -15.87 -23.82 -26.44
N VAL A 129 -14.73 -23.46 -25.88
CA VAL A 129 -14.59 -22.54 -24.75
C VAL A 129 -13.58 -21.45 -25.10
N THR A 130 -13.78 -20.26 -24.57
CA THR A 130 -12.94 -19.09 -24.84
C THR A 130 -12.41 -18.52 -23.54
N ASP A 131 -11.17 -18.06 -23.58
CA ASP A 131 -10.55 -17.22 -22.57
C ASP A 131 -9.97 -15.96 -23.23
N SER A 132 -9.79 -14.89 -22.48
CA SER A 132 -9.24 -13.63 -23.00
C SER A 132 -7.98 -13.24 -22.24
N ILE A 133 -6.93 -12.89 -22.98
CA ILE A 133 -5.69 -12.32 -22.43
C ILE A 133 -5.42 -10.98 -23.09
N GLU A 134 -4.81 -10.06 -22.35
CA GLU A 134 -4.24 -8.85 -22.92
C GLU A 134 -2.74 -9.05 -23.08
N LEU A 135 -2.18 -8.68 -24.23
CA LEU A 135 -0.74 -8.68 -24.45
C LEU A 135 -0.31 -7.28 -24.89
N GLU A 136 0.91 -6.92 -24.52
CA GLU A 136 1.62 -5.71 -24.93
C GLU A 136 3.09 -6.07 -25.15
N ALA A 137 3.79 -5.37 -26.06
CA ALA A 137 5.24 -5.39 -26.09
C ALA A 137 5.82 -3.97 -26.17
N GLY A 138 6.75 -3.65 -25.27
CA GLY A 138 7.44 -2.38 -25.23
C GLY A 138 8.71 -2.33 -26.08
N LEU A 139 9.14 -1.12 -26.42
CA LEU A 139 10.41 -0.84 -27.08
C LEU A 139 11.53 -0.73 -26.03
N LEU A 140 12.66 -1.41 -26.26
CA LEU A 140 13.77 -1.44 -25.31
C LEU A 140 14.85 -0.41 -25.68
N PHE A 141 15.21 0.43 -24.72
CA PHE A 141 16.40 1.27 -24.75
C PHE A 141 17.43 0.78 -23.73
N LEU A 142 18.64 0.55 -24.22
CA LEU A 142 19.79 0.14 -23.40
C LEU A 142 20.69 1.35 -23.18
N VAL A 143 20.62 1.92 -21.99
CA VAL A 143 21.48 3.05 -21.62
C VAL A 143 22.93 2.55 -21.57
N ASN A 144 23.82 3.24 -22.28
CA ASN A 144 25.22 2.82 -22.43
C ASN A 144 26.22 3.89 -21.97
N THR A 145 25.73 5.05 -21.51
CA THR A 145 26.55 6.13 -20.97
C THR A 145 25.94 6.68 -19.69
N VAL A 146 26.81 7.16 -18.79
CA VAL A 146 26.41 7.92 -17.59
C VAL A 146 26.30 9.42 -17.85
N ASN A 147 26.79 9.88 -19.00
CA ASN A 147 26.73 11.28 -19.37
C ASN A 147 25.27 11.67 -19.65
N ASP A 148 24.84 12.78 -19.08
CA ASP A 148 23.51 13.33 -19.34
C ASP A 148 23.51 14.15 -20.64
N THR A 149 23.13 13.51 -21.75
CA THR A 149 23.06 14.11 -23.10
C THR A 149 21.66 13.94 -23.70
N SER A 150 21.22 14.90 -24.52
CA SER A 150 19.94 14.80 -25.24
C SER A 150 20.05 13.93 -26.48
N ASP A 151 18.91 13.36 -26.87
CA ASP A 151 18.73 12.70 -28.14
C ASP A 151 18.84 13.70 -29.29
N ILE A 152 19.49 13.30 -30.39
CA ILE A 152 19.63 14.16 -31.57
C ILE A 152 18.40 14.12 -32.50
N ASN A 153 17.63 13.02 -32.50
CA ASN A 153 16.46 12.82 -33.35
C ASN A 153 15.30 12.11 -32.60
N PRO A 154 14.67 12.76 -31.60
CA PRO A 154 13.50 12.18 -30.92
C PRO A 154 12.42 11.64 -31.88
N GLY A 155 12.06 10.35 -31.72
CA GLY A 155 11.01 9.64 -32.44
C GLY A 155 11.50 8.77 -33.60
N ASP A 156 12.80 8.52 -33.73
CA ASP A 156 13.38 7.65 -34.75
C ASP A 156 13.63 6.19 -34.30
N GLU A 157 13.11 5.83 -33.12
CA GLU A 157 13.24 4.57 -32.39
C GLU A 157 14.68 4.26 -31.92
N ILE A 158 15.58 5.25 -31.91
CA ILE A 158 16.97 5.09 -31.49
C ILE A 158 17.30 6.13 -30.42
N CYS A 159 17.53 5.70 -29.18
CA CYS A 159 18.07 6.59 -28.17
C CYS A 159 19.56 6.90 -28.46
N GLY A 160 19.89 8.09 -28.95
CA GLY A 160 21.26 8.38 -29.38
C GLY A 160 21.62 9.85 -29.45
N ASP A 161 22.70 10.22 -28.77
CA ASP A 161 23.30 11.55 -28.94
C ASP A 161 24.19 11.63 -30.21
N PHE A 162 24.87 12.76 -30.42
CA PHE A 162 25.76 12.96 -31.58
C PHE A 162 26.93 11.94 -31.66
N SER A 163 27.30 11.32 -30.53
CA SER A 163 28.33 10.28 -30.46
C SER A 163 27.76 8.87 -30.64
N GLY A 164 26.43 8.73 -30.69
CA GLY A 164 25.73 7.45 -30.72
C GLY A 164 25.57 6.82 -29.34
N ASP A 165 25.81 7.56 -28.27
CA ASP A 165 25.60 7.09 -26.90
C ASP A 165 24.14 7.33 -26.49
N CYS A 166 23.53 6.32 -25.86
CA CYS A 166 22.19 6.38 -25.30
C CYS A 166 22.29 6.73 -23.81
N SER A 167 21.98 7.97 -23.46
CA SER A 167 21.81 8.40 -22.07
C SER A 167 20.39 8.08 -21.57
N VAL A 168 20.16 8.20 -20.26
CA VAL A 168 18.81 8.08 -19.69
C VAL A 168 17.89 9.18 -20.22
N ARG A 169 18.40 10.42 -20.36
CA ARG A 169 17.64 11.54 -20.91
C ARG A 169 17.24 11.29 -22.36
N ALA A 170 18.16 10.82 -23.19
CA ALA A 170 17.89 10.51 -24.60
C ALA A 170 16.79 9.44 -24.71
N ALA A 171 16.85 8.38 -23.90
CA ALA A 171 15.83 7.34 -23.89
C ALA A 171 14.43 7.86 -23.51
N PHE A 172 14.33 8.81 -22.57
CA PHE A 172 13.05 9.42 -22.21
C PHE A 172 12.55 10.42 -23.26
N GLU A 173 13.44 11.21 -23.86
CA GLU A 173 13.11 12.12 -24.97
C GLU A 173 12.60 11.34 -26.18
N GLU A 174 13.20 10.17 -26.46
CA GLU A 174 12.75 9.25 -27.49
C GLU A 174 11.35 8.71 -27.21
N GLY A 175 11.13 8.22 -25.98
CA GLY A 175 9.81 7.76 -25.56
C GLY A 175 8.73 8.83 -25.59
N ALA A 176 9.08 10.10 -25.33
CA ALA A 176 8.15 11.22 -25.41
C ALA A 176 7.66 11.48 -26.85
N ALA A 177 8.46 11.12 -27.86
CA ALA A 177 8.14 11.33 -29.27
C ALA A 177 7.36 10.16 -29.91
N LEU A 178 7.35 8.97 -29.29
CA LEU A 178 6.78 7.72 -29.83
C LEU A 178 5.35 7.40 -29.36
N SER A 179 4.51 8.41 -29.05
CA SER A 179 3.14 8.30 -28.50
C SER A 179 2.42 6.93 -28.64
N ASP A 180 1.82 6.43 -27.55
CA ASP A 180 1.04 5.18 -27.44
C ASP A 180 1.82 3.85 -27.39
N ILE A 181 3.15 3.90 -27.37
CA ILE A 181 4.02 2.74 -27.14
C ILE A 181 4.62 2.79 -25.73
N LEU A 182 4.66 1.64 -25.06
CA LEU A 182 5.44 1.45 -23.83
C LEU A 182 6.94 1.47 -24.14
N VAL A 183 7.70 2.30 -23.44
CA VAL A 183 9.16 2.30 -23.48
C VAL A 183 9.72 1.64 -22.22
N VAL A 184 10.64 0.70 -22.43
CA VAL A 184 11.39 0.01 -21.38
C VAL A 184 12.83 0.51 -21.44
N VAL A 185 13.30 1.13 -20.35
CA VAL A 185 14.65 1.71 -20.25
C VAL A 185 15.46 0.92 -19.24
N ASP A 186 16.44 0.16 -19.71
CA ASP A 186 17.39 -0.53 -18.83
C ASP A 186 18.57 0.39 -18.55
N VAL A 187 18.78 0.70 -17.26
CA VAL A 187 19.79 1.63 -16.77
C VAL A 187 20.85 0.84 -15.97
N PRO A 188 22.07 0.69 -16.50
CA PRO A 188 23.14 -0.01 -15.78
C PRO A 188 23.54 0.66 -14.46
N ALA A 189 24.42 -0.02 -13.71
CA ALA A 189 25.08 0.60 -12.57
C ALA A 189 25.96 1.77 -13.03
N GLY A 190 25.85 2.90 -12.35
CA GLY A 190 26.54 4.14 -12.67
C GLY A 190 26.10 5.29 -11.77
N ASN A 191 26.92 6.33 -11.75
CA ASN A 191 26.55 7.62 -11.17
C ASN A 191 26.19 8.58 -12.32
N TYR A 192 24.92 8.96 -12.37
CA TYR A 192 24.31 9.77 -13.41
C TYR A 192 24.13 11.18 -12.86
N ASP A 193 25.14 12.01 -13.06
CA ASP A 193 25.15 13.41 -12.63
C ASP A 193 24.23 14.24 -13.54
N LEU A 194 23.35 15.05 -12.96
CA LEU A 194 22.39 15.89 -13.70
C LEU A 194 22.85 17.37 -13.68
N PRO A 195 23.48 17.88 -14.76
CA PRO A 195 24.16 19.17 -14.75
C PRO A 195 23.25 20.41 -14.89
N SER A 196 22.01 20.27 -15.37
CA SER A 196 21.18 21.46 -15.65
C SER A 196 19.67 21.27 -15.66
N ASN A 197 19.15 20.06 -15.91
CA ASN A 197 17.71 19.84 -16.01
C ASN A 197 17.31 18.51 -15.36
N PRO A 198 16.07 18.40 -14.82
CA PRO A 198 15.52 17.13 -14.36
C PRO A 198 15.33 16.14 -15.51
N LEU A 199 15.21 14.87 -15.18
CA LEU A 199 14.76 13.83 -16.10
C LEU A 199 13.23 13.87 -16.19
N THR A 200 12.71 14.34 -17.33
CA THR A 200 11.26 14.45 -17.56
C THR A 200 10.73 13.21 -18.26
N ILE A 201 9.66 12.62 -17.72
CA ILE A 201 8.92 11.50 -18.30
C ILE A 201 7.53 12.00 -18.69
N SER A 202 7.22 11.93 -19.99
CA SER A 202 5.97 12.42 -20.57
C SER A 202 5.21 11.37 -21.38
N SER A 203 5.63 10.11 -21.29
CA SER A 203 4.99 8.95 -21.94
C SER A 203 4.94 7.74 -21.00
N ARG A 204 4.51 6.58 -21.52
CA ARG A 204 4.45 5.32 -20.75
C ARG A 204 5.85 4.72 -20.67
N VAL A 205 6.43 4.72 -19.46
CA VAL A 205 7.82 4.30 -19.23
C VAL A 205 7.91 3.28 -18.09
N ILE A 206 8.70 2.25 -18.33
CA ILE A 206 9.25 1.37 -17.29
C ILE A 206 10.76 1.55 -17.29
N MET A 207 11.33 2.00 -16.17
CA MET A 207 12.77 2.13 -15.99
C MET A 207 13.28 1.05 -15.04
N ASN A 208 14.28 0.29 -15.46
CA ASN A 208 14.93 -0.75 -14.65
C ASN A 208 16.38 -0.37 -14.36
N GLY A 209 16.65 0.11 -13.16
CA GLY A 209 18.00 0.29 -12.65
C GLY A 209 18.59 -0.99 -12.03
N ALA A 210 19.91 -1.01 -11.86
CA ALA A 210 20.64 -2.15 -11.28
C ALA A 210 20.45 -2.30 -9.75
N GLY A 211 19.86 -1.30 -9.09
CA GLY A 211 19.60 -1.24 -7.65
C GLY A 211 19.93 0.14 -7.06
N PRO A 212 19.35 0.49 -5.90
CA PRO A 212 19.49 1.84 -5.33
C PRO A 212 20.92 2.21 -4.93
N SER A 213 21.76 1.23 -4.60
CA SER A 213 23.19 1.46 -4.33
C SER A 213 24.09 1.43 -5.57
N GLN A 214 23.51 1.24 -6.76
CA GLN A 214 24.24 0.99 -8.01
C GLN A 214 23.89 1.98 -9.12
N THR A 215 22.62 2.31 -9.29
CA THR A 215 22.15 3.29 -10.28
C THR A 215 21.71 4.54 -9.54
N ILE A 216 22.58 5.56 -9.54
CA ILE A 216 22.43 6.77 -8.72
C ILE A 216 22.23 7.96 -9.63
N PHE A 217 21.13 8.69 -9.46
CA PHE A 217 20.84 9.95 -10.12
C PHE A 217 21.09 11.09 -9.14
N ASP A 218 22.15 11.86 -9.38
CA ASP A 218 22.57 12.95 -8.48
C ASP A 218 22.21 14.33 -9.09
N ALA A 219 21.34 15.05 -8.40
CA ALA A 219 20.89 16.40 -8.78
C ALA A 219 21.81 17.54 -8.30
N ASN A 220 22.93 17.26 -7.63
CA ASN A 220 23.86 18.28 -7.16
C ASN A 220 25.35 17.88 -7.24
N PRO A 221 25.86 17.57 -8.44
CA PRO A 221 27.25 17.14 -8.60
C PRO A 221 28.28 18.27 -8.32
N ASP A 222 27.92 19.54 -8.55
CA ASP A 222 28.87 20.69 -8.59
C ASP A 222 28.43 21.90 -7.74
N ALA A 223 27.66 21.70 -6.67
CA ALA A 223 27.12 22.79 -5.83
C ALA A 223 26.21 23.81 -6.57
N SER A 224 25.72 23.43 -7.76
CA SER A 224 24.67 24.12 -8.52
C SER A 224 23.48 23.16 -8.67
N PRO A 225 22.74 22.91 -7.58
CA PRO A 225 21.73 21.87 -7.57
C PRO A 225 20.57 22.20 -8.50
N ILE A 226 20.03 21.16 -9.14
CA ILE A 226 18.73 21.25 -9.82
C ILE A 226 17.59 20.98 -8.83
N GLU A 227 16.39 21.45 -9.15
CA GLU A 227 15.25 21.43 -8.24
C GLU A 227 14.59 20.05 -8.13
N HIS A 228 14.68 19.23 -9.18
CA HIS A 228 14.06 17.91 -9.26
C HIS A 228 15.04 16.89 -9.84
N VAL A 229 15.03 15.64 -9.37
CA VAL A 229 15.67 14.53 -10.11
C VAL A 229 14.76 14.09 -11.25
N PHE A 230 13.50 13.75 -10.91
CA PHE A 230 12.48 13.32 -11.87
C PHE A 230 11.27 14.24 -11.89
N ILE A 231 10.79 14.55 -13.10
CA ILE A 231 9.48 15.15 -13.33
C ILE A 231 8.64 14.17 -14.14
N ILE A 232 7.46 13.80 -13.63
CA ILE A 232 6.51 12.93 -14.32
C ILE A 232 5.29 13.76 -14.72
N ASP A 233 5.04 13.91 -16.02
CA ASP A 233 3.93 14.71 -16.53
C ASP A 233 2.58 14.00 -16.36
N ALA A 234 1.49 14.77 -16.41
CA ALA A 234 0.13 14.28 -16.14
C ALA A 234 -0.38 13.20 -17.11
N VAL A 235 0.20 13.13 -18.31
CA VAL A 235 -0.16 12.15 -19.34
C VAL A 235 0.69 10.87 -19.28
N ALA A 236 1.73 10.86 -18.43
CA ALA A 236 2.64 9.74 -18.31
C ALA A 236 2.05 8.63 -17.42
N GLU A 237 2.56 7.42 -17.63
CA GLU A 237 2.45 6.29 -16.71
C GLU A 237 3.88 5.82 -16.44
N ALA A 238 4.32 5.92 -15.20
CA ALA A 238 5.72 5.66 -14.86
C ALA A 238 5.84 4.56 -13.81
N THR A 239 6.63 3.54 -14.14
CA THR A 239 7.13 2.56 -13.18
C THR A 239 8.65 2.65 -13.13
N LEU A 240 9.19 3.07 -11.99
CA LEU A 240 10.62 3.29 -11.81
C LEU A 240 11.17 2.30 -10.80
N ARG A 241 12.22 1.56 -11.18
CA ARG A 241 12.75 0.45 -10.40
C ARG A 241 14.25 0.56 -10.19
N GLY A 242 14.74 0.17 -9.01
CA GLY A 242 16.16 -0.12 -8.81
C GLY A 242 17.10 1.08 -8.92
N PHE A 243 16.74 2.23 -8.36
CA PHE A 243 17.51 3.48 -8.49
C PHE A 243 17.61 4.26 -7.18
N ALA A 244 18.60 5.15 -7.08
CA ALA A 244 18.62 6.22 -6.11
C ALA A 244 18.42 7.58 -6.80
N ALA A 245 17.57 8.42 -6.23
CA ALA A 245 17.43 9.83 -6.57
C ALA A 245 17.92 10.65 -5.37
N VAL A 246 18.94 11.48 -5.57
CA VAL A 246 19.60 12.15 -4.44
C VAL A 246 19.89 13.63 -4.67
N ASN A 247 20.05 14.35 -3.55
CA ASN A 247 20.69 15.67 -3.45
C ASN A 247 20.06 16.85 -4.20
N ALA A 248 18.84 16.73 -4.74
CA ALA A 248 18.13 17.89 -5.29
C ALA A 248 17.94 19.00 -4.25
N ASN A 249 18.00 20.26 -4.68
CA ASN A 249 17.75 21.43 -3.82
C ASN A 249 16.79 22.39 -4.51
N ILE A 250 15.61 22.55 -3.95
CA ILE A 250 14.60 23.46 -4.48
C ILE A 250 14.95 24.89 -4.07
N VAL A 251 15.21 25.77 -5.05
CA VAL A 251 15.61 27.17 -4.80
C VAL A 251 14.47 28.13 -5.09
N ASN A 252 13.89 28.09 -6.27
CA ASN A 252 12.81 28.96 -6.72
C ASN A 252 11.47 28.23 -6.72
N GLY A 253 11.45 26.91 -6.94
CA GLY A 253 10.22 26.13 -7.03
C GLY A 253 9.35 26.54 -8.22
N THR A 254 8.18 25.90 -8.35
CA THR A 254 7.27 26.23 -9.45
C THR A 254 6.58 27.57 -9.18
N ASN A 255 6.58 28.44 -10.19
CA ASN A 255 5.91 29.73 -10.12
C ASN A 255 4.44 29.59 -10.53
N PHE A 256 3.53 29.55 -9.55
CA PHE A 256 2.11 29.63 -9.81
C PHE A 256 1.66 31.10 -9.83
N LEU A 257 1.25 31.59 -11.00
CA LEU A 257 0.69 32.93 -11.24
C LEU A 257 1.61 34.14 -10.91
N GLY A 258 2.92 33.96 -10.86
CA GLY A 258 3.89 35.06 -10.67
C GLY A 258 4.13 35.49 -9.23
N ILE A 259 3.48 34.86 -8.24
CA ILE A 259 3.44 35.32 -6.84
C ILE A 259 3.57 34.20 -5.78
N LEU A 260 3.57 32.93 -6.19
CA LEU A 260 3.60 31.77 -5.30
C LEU A 260 4.66 30.78 -5.79
N TYR A 261 5.65 30.54 -4.93
CA TYR A 261 6.76 29.63 -5.19
C TYR A 261 6.52 28.33 -4.42
N LEU A 262 6.22 27.25 -5.15
CA LEU A 262 5.86 25.93 -4.60
C LEU A 262 7.07 24.98 -4.69
N GLY A 263 7.56 24.49 -3.55
CA GLY A 263 8.64 23.50 -3.51
C GLY A 263 8.11 22.09 -3.34
N TYR A 264 7.76 21.45 -4.46
CA TYR A 264 7.15 20.13 -4.47
C TYR A 264 8.08 19.10 -5.11
N GLY A 265 8.33 17.96 -4.47
CA GLY A 265 8.95 16.82 -5.15
C GLY A 265 10.40 17.02 -5.56
N GLY A 266 11.30 17.31 -4.62
CA GLY A 266 12.72 17.49 -4.92
C GLY A 266 13.38 16.23 -5.51
N GLY A 267 13.08 15.06 -4.96
CA GLY A 267 13.44 13.81 -5.62
C GLY A 267 12.55 13.59 -6.84
N ILE A 268 11.26 13.44 -6.58
CA ILE A 268 10.27 13.10 -7.60
C ILE A 268 9.09 14.05 -7.49
N TYR A 269 8.82 14.78 -8.57
CA TYR A 269 7.60 15.53 -8.76
C TYR A 269 6.73 14.84 -9.81
N SER A 270 5.56 14.35 -9.41
CA SER A 270 4.65 13.64 -10.31
C SER A 270 3.28 14.28 -10.40
N GLN A 271 2.81 14.43 -11.63
CA GLN A 271 1.43 14.78 -11.97
C GLN A 271 0.68 13.61 -12.62
N ALA A 272 1.36 12.49 -12.90
CA ALA A 272 0.75 11.31 -13.49
C ALA A 272 -0.37 10.77 -12.60
N ASP A 273 -1.40 10.17 -13.22
CA ASP A 273 -2.51 9.55 -12.49
C ASP A 273 -2.03 8.41 -11.60
N THR A 274 -1.05 7.64 -12.08
CA THR A 274 -0.41 6.54 -11.34
C THR A 274 1.11 6.66 -11.41
N LEU A 275 1.77 6.55 -10.26
CA LEU A 275 3.22 6.42 -10.13
C LEU A 275 3.55 5.15 -9.33
N ASN A 276 4.37 4.28 -9.92
CA ASN A 276 4.89 3.08 -9.27
C ASN A 276 6.40 3.22 -9.03
N LEU A 277 6.81 3.04 -7.78
CA LEU A 277 8.20 3.07 -7.35
C LEU A 277 8.55 1.73 -6.68
N GLU A 278 9.59 1.07 -7.15
CA GLU A 278 10.01 -0.22 -6.63
C GLU A 278 11.52 -0.27 -6.38
N ASN A 279 11.95 -0.80 -5.23
CA ASN A 279 13.38 -0.99 -4.94
C ASN A 279 14.21 0.29 -5.14
N CYS A 280 13.82 1.37 -4.48
CA CYS A 280 14.37 2.70 -4.72
C CYS A 280 14.90 3.39 -3.46
N ASP A 281 15.76 4.39 -3.63
CA ASP A 281 16.18 5.32 -2.57
C ASP A 281 15.89 6.75 -3.03
N VAL A 282 15.18 7.53 -2.22
CA VAL A 282 14.86 8.94 -2.49
C VAL A 282 15.28 9.75 -1.28
N SER A 283 16.47 10.33 -1.34
CA SER A 283 17.14 10.83 -0.14
C SER A 283 17.98 12.09 -0.33
N GLY A 284 18.21 12.80 0.78
CA GLY A 284 19.11 13.95 0.79
C GLY A 284 18.55 15.19 0.10
N HIS A 285 17.25 15.25 -0.21
CA HIS A 285 16.66 16.41 -0.87
C HIS A 285 16.49 17.58 0.11
N ARG A 286 16.74 18.79 -0.38
CA ARG A 286 16.71 20.03 0.41
C ARG A 286 15.86 21.09 -0.29
N ASP A 287 15.55 22.15 0.45
CA ASP A 287 15.11 23.42 -0.12
C ASP A 287 15.98 24.57 0.38
N THR A 288 15.91 25.71 -0.28
CA THR A 288 16.62 26.93 0.12
C THR A 288 15.73 27.82 1.00
N PRO A 289 16.21 28.30 2.16
CA PRO A 289 15.40 29.16 3.03
C PRO A 289 15.00 30.49 2.37
N GLY A 290 13.74 30.88 2.55
CA GLY A 290 13.26 32.26 2.35
C GLY A 290 12.75 32.60 0.94
N THR A 291 12.77 31.64 0.02
CA THR A 291 12.25 31.80 -1.36
C THR A 291 10.87 31.16 -1.55
N LEU A 292 10.63 30.01 -0.93
CA LEU A 292 9.40 29.25 -1.09
C LEU A 292 8.28 29.73 -0.15
N THR A 293 7.05 29.49 -0.59
CA THR A 293 5.84 29.85 0.17
C THR A 293 5.13 28.64 0.76
N THR A 294 5.28 27.49 0.10
CA THR A 294 4.85 26.19 0.60
C THR A 294 5.80 25.11 0.06
N THR A 295 5.99 24.07 0.86
CA THR A 295 6.86 22.93 0.59
C THR A 295 6.13 21.64 0.94
N MET A 296 6.12 20.69 0.01
CA MET A 296 5.43 19.41 0.14
C MET A 296 6.19 18.28 -0.55
N GLY A 297 6.29 17.11 0.07
CA GLY A 297 6.85 15.95 -0.62
C GLY A 297 8.27 16.19 -1.09
N LEU A 298 9.18 16.72 -0.25
CA LEU A 298 10.54 17.04 -0.71
C LEU A 298 11.26 15.82 -1.29
N GLY A 299 11.06 14.64 -0.70
CA GLY A 299 11.38 13.40 -1.36
C GLY A 299 10.47 13.19 -2.56
N ILE A 300 9.20 12.91 -2.28
CA ILE A 300 8.20 12.55 -3.29
C ILE A 300 6.95 13.40 -3.12
N TYR A 301 6.60 14.11 -4.18
CA TYR A 301 5.28 14.72 -4.33
C TYR A 301 4.56 14.07 -5.52
N SER A 302 3.34 13.59 -5.28
CA SER A 302 2.47 13.09 -6.34
C SER A 302 1.08 13.72 -6.25
N ALA A 303 0.59 14.28 -7.35
CA ALA A 303 -0.75 14.85 -7.46
C ALA A 303 -1.78 13.87 -8.08
N GLY A 304 -1.35 12.66 -8.45
CA GLY A 304 -2.18 11.64 -9.10
C GLY A 304 -3.26 11.02 -8.22
N SER A 305 -3.96 10.04 -8.78
CA SER A 305 -4.93 9.20 -8.05
C SER A 305 -4.25 8.10 -7.25
N TYR A 306 -3.12 7.58 -7.73
CA TYR A 306 -2.44 6.43 -7.13
C TYR A 306 -0.93 6.66 -7.00
N LEU A 307 -0.40 6.34 -5.82
CA LEU A 307 1.03 6.25 -5.56
C LEU A 307 1.33 4.89 -4.91
N ASN A 308 2.13 4.08 -5.60
CA ASN A 308 2.60 2.80 -5.08
C ASN A 308 4.10 2.87 -4.81
N VAL A 309 4.50 2.57 -3.57
CA VAL A 309 5.88 2.58 -3.10
C VAL A 309 6.18 1.23 -2.47
N ASP A 310 7.02 0.43 -3.11
CA ASP A 310 7.37 -0.91 -2.65
C ASP A 310 8.89 -1.09 -2.52
N ASN A 311 9.32 -1.59 -1.37
CA ASN A 311 10.73 -1.83 -1.07
C ASN A 311 11.62 -0.59 -1.30
N CYS A 312 11.14 0.61 -0.93
CA CYS A 312 11.88 1.85 -1.09
C CYS A 312 12.35 2.42 0.26
N THR A 313 13.43 3.20 0.20
CA THR A 313 13.92 4.06 1.29
C THR A 313 13.65 5.51 0.93
N ILE A 314 12.98 6.25 1.81
CA ILE A 314 12.74 7.69 1.68
C ILE A 314 13.34 8.33 2.93
N ASP A 315 14.56 8.86 2.80
CA ASP A 315 15.38 9.23 3.95
C ASP A 315 15.97 10.65 3.87
N ASP A 316 16.12 11.29 5.03
CA ASP A 316 16.85 12.56 5.18
C ASP A 316 16.41 13.62 4.16
N ASN A 317 15.12 13.72 3.87
CA ASN A 317 14.59 14.83 3.08
C ASN A 317 14.25 15.98 4.03
N VAL A 318 14.88 17.14 3.85
CA VAL A 318 14.86 18.22 4.86
C VAL A 318 14.44 19.54 4.25
N SER A 319 13.29 20.04 4.69
CA SER A 319 12.86 21.42 4.43
C SER A 319 13.43 22.32 5.51
N SER A 320 14.16 23.33 5.08
CA SER A 320 14.80 24.39 5.84
C SER A 320 14.05 25.73 5.76
N LEU A 321 12.89 25.76 5.10
CA LEU A 321 12.17 26.97 4.71
C LEU A 321 12.09 28.01 5.84
N SER A 322 12.25 29.31 5.54
CA SER A 322 12.06 30.39 6.51
C SER A 322 10.78 31.18 6.20
N ALA A 323 9.77 31.04 7.05
CA ALA A 323 8.63 31.97 7.19
C ALA A 323 7.83 32.30 5.90
N GLY A 324 7.01 31.34 5.43
CA GLY A 324 5.85 31.60 4.58
C GLY A 324 4.56 31.61 5.41
N VAL A 325 3.69 32.61 5.23
CA VAL A 325 2.45 32.81 5.98
C VAL A 325 1.31 31.89 5.51
N GLY A 326 0.69 31.12 6.41
CA GLY A 326 -0.71 30.66 6.31
C GLY A 326 -1.08 29.58 5.29
N PHE A 327 -0.11 28.85 4.72
CA PHE A 327 -0.37 27.69 3.87
C PHE A 327 0.16 26.41 4.50
N ALA A 328 -0.53 25.29 4.28
CA ALA A 328 -0.21 24.01 4.88
C ALA A 328 1.03 23.39 4.20
N ASN A 329 2.01 23.01 5.02
CA ASN A 329 3.29 22.44 4.61
C ASN A 329 3.40 21.04 5.19
N GLY A 330 3.98 20.08 4.47
CA GLY A 330 4.17 18.75 5.06
C GLY A 330 4.62 17.66 4.13
N GLY A 331 4.85 16.47 4.70
CA GLY A 331 5.31 15.30 3.97
C GLY A 331 6.73 15.49 3.48
N ALA A 332 7.73 15.82 4.31
CA ALA A 332 9.10 15.99 3.79
C ALA A 332 9.56 14.73 3.05
N GLY A 333 9.19 13.55 3.55
CA GLY A 333 9.36 12.30 2.82
C GLY A 333 8.38 12.24 1.64
N ILE A 334 7.08 12.06 1.94
CA ILE A 334 6.05 11.87 0.91
C ILE A 334 4.84 12.75 1.19
N ALA A 335 4.36 13.45 0.15
CA ALA A 335 3.05 14.08 0.11
C ALA A 335 2.22 13.57 -1.07
N HIS A 336 1.03 13.04 -0.78
CA HIS A 336 0.11 12.54 -1.81
C HIS A 336 -1.35 12.64 -1.35
N PHE A 337 -2.23 13.13 -2.23
CA PHE A 337 -3.65 13.36 -1.90
C PHE A 337 -4.62 12.43 -2.65
N GLY A 338 -4.10 11.32 -3.19
CA GLY A 338 -4.88 10.20 -3.68
C GLY A 338 -4.77 8.98 -2.75
N ILE A 339 -4.84 7.79 -3.34
CA ILE A 339 -4.67 6.51 -2.66
C ILE A 339 -3.19 6.11 -2.71
N THR A 340 -2.60 6.00 -1.52
CA THR A 340 -1.20 5.58 -1.37
C THR A 340 -1.11 4.14 -0.88
N HIS A 341 -0.27 3.33 -1.53
CA HIS A 341 0.16 2.05 -0.99
C HIS A 341 1.66 2.10 -0.71
N ILE A 342 2.04 1.82 0.54
CA ILE A 342 3.44 1.71 0.95
C ILE A 342 3.67 0.31 1.49
N ARG A 343 4.64 -0.42 0.92
CA ARG A 343 4.96 -1.78 1.32
C ARG A 343 6.46 -1.97 1.48
N ASN A 344 6.87 -2.78 2.45
CA ASN A 344 8.28 -3.18 2.65
C ASN A 344 9.26 -1.99 2.69
N SER A 345 8.79 -0.81 3.10
CA SER A 345 9.51 0.44 2.87
C SER A 345 9.95 1.11 4.18
N VAL A 346 10.97 1.93 4.07
CA VAL A 346 11.53 2.70 5.18
C VAL A 346 11.37 4.19 4.89
N ILE A 347 10.68 4.90 5.78
CA ILE A 347 10.52 6.35 5.71
C ILE A 347 11.14 6.95 6.96
N SER A 348 12.33 7.52 6.82
CA SER A 348 13.13 7.91 7.97
C SER A 348 13.76 9.29 7.89
N ASN A 349 13.98 9.91 9.06
CA ASN A 349 14.75 11.16 9.20
C ASN A 349 14.26 12.36 8.35
N ASN A 350 13.07 12.27 7.76
CA ASN A 350 12.52 13.35 6.95
C ASN A 350 12.04 14.47 7.87
N THR A 351 12.42 15.70 7.56
CA THR A 351 12.28 16.82 8.48
C THR A 351 11.64 18.03 7.79
N MET A 352 10.50 18.47 8.31
CA MET A 352 9.92 19.78 7.97
C MET A 352 10.27 20.79 9.07
N LEU A 353 11.36 21.56 8.89
CA LEU A 353 11.88 22.47 9.94
C LEU A 353 11.05 23.74 10.15
N ASN A 354 10.09 24.09 9.28
CA ASN A 354 9.35 25.35 9.44
C ASN A 354 7.99 25.47 8.72
N ALA A 355 7.00 25.87 9.50
CA ALA A 355 5.84 26.72 9.22
C ALA A 355 5.00 26.67 10.50
N ASN A 356 4.21 27.68 10.78
CA ASN A 356 3.21 27.61 11.86
C ASN A 356 2.09 26.59 11.56
N ASP A 357 2.23 25.76 10.52
CA ASP A 357 1.27 24.75 10.01
C ASP A 357 1.99 23.47 9.47
N SER A 358 3.21 23.13 9.92
CA SER A 358 3.94 21.95 9.39
C SER A 358 3.39 20.62 9.89
N THR A 359 3.01 19.74 8.96
CA THR A 359 2.41 18.43 9.24
C THR A 359 3.16 17.29 8.56
N GLY A 360 3.02 16.04 9.03
CA GLY A 360 3.49 14.87 8.30
C GLY A 360 4.99 14.88 8.04
N GLY A 361 5.86 14.94 9.05
CA GLY A 361 7.31 15.05 8.84
C GLY A 361 7.82 13.97 7.87
N GLY A 362 7.38 12.73 8.08
CA GLY A 362 7.56 11.64 7.13
C GLY A 362 6.51 11.69 6.03
N LEU A 363 5.25 11.48 6.41
CA LEU A 363 4.14 11.23 5.49
C LEU A 363 2.98 12.22 5.70
N TRP A 364 2.54 12.85 4.62
CA TRP A 364 1.28 13.60 4.59
C TRP A 364 0.38 13.10 3.46
N LEU A 365 -0.63 12.32 3.83
CA LEU A 365 -1.43 11.51 2.92
C LEU A 365 -2.92 11.82 3.03
N ASP A 366 -3.71 11.56 1.99
CA ASP A 366 -5.17 11.53 2.13
C ASP A 366 -5.64 10.13 2.56
N ALA A 367 -5.62 9.15 1.66
CA ALA A 367 -5.92 7.76 1.96
C ALA A 367 -4.66 6.90 1.79
N ALA A 368 -4.33 6.09 2.80
CA ALA A 368 -3.12 5.26 2.78
C ALA A 368 -3.34 3.86 3.32
N THR A 369 -2.73 2.87 2.67
CA THR A 369 -2.47 1.54 3.23
C THR A 369 -0.97 1.35 3.33
N ILE A 370 -0.48 1.05 4.53
CA ILE A 370 0.94 0.88 4.83
C ILE A 370 1.14 -0.50 5.45
N GLU A 371 1.96 -1.33 4.81
CA GLU A 371 2.17 -2.73 5.16
C GLU A 371 3.65 -3.02 5.33
N ASP A 372 4.01 -3.80 6.36
CA ASP A 372 5.37 -4.31 6.57
C ASP A 372 6.48 -3.23 6.48
N SER A 373 6.18 -2.03 6.98
CA SER A 373 7.00 -0.83 6.78
C SER A 373 7.43 -0.16 8.09
N GLN A 374 8.47 0.65 8.03
CA GLN A 374 9.03 1.37 9.17
C GLN A 374 9.03 2.89 8.93
N ILE A 375 8.44 3.64 9.85
CA ILE A 375 8.37 5.09 9.81
C ILE A 375 9.02 5.65 11.08
N PHE A 376 10.23 6.21 10.97
CA PHE A 376 10.96 6.63 12.17
C PHE A 376 11.89 7.82 12.04
N GLY A 377 12.16 8.50 13.16
CA GLY A 377 13.09 9.63 13.17
C GLY A 377 12.60 10.86 12.40
N ASN A 378 11.36 10.84 11.89
CA ASN A 378 10.81 11.94 11.11
C ASN A 378 10.39 13.10 12.03
N ARG A 379 10.47 14.32 11.50
CA ARG A 379 10.30 15.54 12.29
C ARG A 379 9.36 16.55 11.65
N ALA A 380 8.40 17.03 12.44
CA ALA A 380 7.50 18.13 12.08
C ALA A 380 7.23 19.04 13.28
N ARG A 381 6.60 20.21 13.08
CA ARG A 381 6.31 21.15 14.18
C ARG A 381 4.89 21.07 14.75
N LEU A 382 3.89 20.56 14.03
CA LEU A 382 2.50 20.59 14.51
C LEU A 382 1.68 19.31 14.41
N HIS A 383 1.72 18.53 13.33
CA HIS A 383 0.80 17.38 13.24
C HIS A 383 1.52 16.16 12.69
N GLY A 384 1.33 14.99 13.31
CA GLY A 384 1.74 13.70 12.75
C GLY A 384 3.20 13.69 12.30
N ALA A 385 4.17 13.80 13.21
CA ALA A 385 5.57 13.90 12.78
C ALA A 385 6.02 12.68 11.97
N GLY A 386 5.51 11.48 12.31
CA GLY A 386 5.59 10.31 11.46
C GLY A 386 4.58 10.38 10.31
N ILE A 387 3.29 10.28 10.66
CA ILE A 387 2.19 10.13 9.70
C ILE A 387 1.06 11.11 10.00
N ASN A 388 0.62 11.85 8.99
CA ASN A 388 -0.63 12.60 8.99
C ASN A 388 -1.49 12.13 7.81
N ALA A 389 -2.66 11.54 8.09
CA ALA A 389 -3.55 10.99 7.06
C ALA A 389 -5.03 11.32 7.31
N SER A 390 -5.85 11.46 6.26
CA SER A 390 -7.31 11.50 6.43
C SER A 390 -7.86 10.11 6.76
N SER A 391 -7.36 9.09 6.06
CA SER A 391 -7.67 7.67 6.26
C SER A 391 -6.38 6.85 6.20
N LEU A 392 -6.16 5.99 7.21
CA LEU A 392 -4.96 5.17 7.30
C LEU A 392 -5.32 3.73 7.67
N THR A 393 -4.83 2.76 6.91
CA THR A 393 -4.72 1.36 7.33
C THR A 393 -3.24 1.01 7.49
N LEU A 394 -2.80 0.79 8.73
CA LEU A 394 -1.44 0.39 9.07
C LEU A 394 -1.44 -1.08 9.49
N ILE A 395 -0.64 -1.91 8.83
CA ILE A 395 -0.60 -3.37 9.04
C ILE A 395 0.85 -3.81 9.21
N ASN A 396 1.13 -4.62 10.23
CA ASN A 396 2.46 -5.21 10.47
C ASN A 396 3.60 -4.18 10.43
N SER A 397 3.34 -2.94 10.83
CA SER A 397 4.27 -1.83 10.62
C SER A 397 4.63 -1.14 11.94
N GLN A 398 5.72 -0.38 11.93
CA GLN A 398 6.23 0.30 13.12
C GLN A 398 6.38 1.81 12.89
N VAL A 399 5.86 2.60 13.82
CA VAL A 399 5.95 4.08 13.83
C VAL A 399 6.62 4.53 15.11
N PHE A 400 7.89 4.93 15.06
CA PHE A 400 8.67 5.17 16.27
C PHE A 400 9.68 6.31 16.17
N LEU A 401 10.06 6.91 17.30
CA LEU A 401 11.05 7.98 17.36
C LEU A 401 10.76 9.18 16.42
N ASN A 402 9.51 9.36 16.01
CA ASN A 402 9.09 10.54 15.27
C ASN A 402 8.75 11.64 16.26
N GLY A 403 9.04 12.90 15.92
CA GLY A 403 8.70 13.96 16.87
C GLY A 403 8.91 15.39 16.40
N GLY A 404 8.67 16.34 17.30
CA GLY A 404 8.68 17.76 16.97
C GLY A 404 9.07 18.70 18.09
N SER A 405 9.28 19.97 17.75
CA SER A 405 9.68 21.03 18.68
C SER A 405 8.52 22.01 19.00
N GLY A 406 7.26 21.59 18.88
CA GLY A 406 6.06 22.44 19.02
C GLY A 406 4.90 21.76 19.75
N ILE A 407 3.70 22.36 19.71
CA ILE A 407 2.45 21.70 20.16
C ILE A 407 2.07 20.71 19.06
N VAL A 408 2.66 19.51 19.06
CA VAL A 408 2.38 18.53 18.00
C VAL A 408 1.14 17.71 18.36
N PHE A 409 0.05 17.79 17.60
CA PHE A 409 -1.07 16.85 17.76
C PHE A 409 -0.71 15.54 17.03
N GLY A 410 -0.44 14.48 17.80
CA GLY A 410 0.01 13.18 17.31
C GLY A 410 1.49 13.19 16.90
N ALA A 411 2.41 12.82 17.78
CA ALA A 411 3.83 12.72 17.46
C ALA A 411 4.09 11.57 16.46
N GLY A 412 3.47 10.41 16.68
CA GLY A 412 3.54 9.28 15.77
C GLY A 412 2.56 9.42 14.61
N ILE A 413 1.28 9.25 14.91
CA ILE A 413 0.20 9.18 13.92
C ILE A 413 -0.89 10.21 14.25
N ARG A 414 -1.32 10.96 13.24
CA ARG A 414 -2.58 11.71 13.24
C ARG A 414 -3.47 11.20 12.12
N LEU A 415 -4.70 10.79 12.45
CA LEU A 415 -5.63 10.22 11.47
C LEU A 415 -7.10 10.61 11.69
N GLY A 416 -7.85 10.67 10.60
CA GLY A 416 -9.30 10.91 10.62
C GLY A 416 -10.15 9.64 10.61
N SER A 417 -9.66 8.51 10.12
CA SER A 417 -10.33 7.22 10.19
C SER A 417 -9.37 6.10 9.80
N GLY A 418 -9.77 4.85 10.04
CA GLY A 418 -9.06 3.67 9.52
C GLY A 418 -8.66 2.70 10.62
N ALA A 419 -7.51 2.06 10.49
CA ALA A 419 -7.08 1.02 11.42
C ALA A 419 -5.56 0.93 11.61
N VAL A 420 -5.16 0.51 12.80
CA VAL A 420 -3.81 0.09 13.19
C VAL A 420 -3.89 -1.37 13.62
N LYS A 421 -3.28 -2.28 12.85
CA LYS A 421 -3.41 -3.73 13.01
C LYS A 421 -2.05 -4.39 13.09
N ASN A 422 -1.84 -5.27 14.06
CA ASN A 422 -0.59 -6.01 14.24
C ASN A 422 0.66 -5.10 14.27
N SER A 423 0.49 -3.85 14.71
CA SER A 423 1.45 -2.77 14.50
C SER A 423 1.93 -2.19 15.83
N ALA A 424 3.10 -1.56 15.80
CA ALA A 424 3.70 -0.93 16.96
C ALA A 424 3.83 0.59 16.77
N VAL A 425 3.34 1.38 17.73
CA VAL A 425 3.53 2.84 17.75
C VAL A 425 4.17 3.21 19.07
N TYR A 426 5.43 3.67 19.04
CA TYR A 426 6.17 3.84 20.29
C TYR A 426 7.28 4.89 20.26
N ASP A 427 7.64 5.41 21.44
CA ASP A 427 8.74 6.36 21.63
C ASP A 427 8.68 7.60 20.71
N ASN A 428 7.49 7.96 20.22
CA ASN A 428 7.33 9.22 19.50
C ASN A 428 7.32 10.37 20.52
N PHE A 429 7.74 11.57 20.13
CA PHE A 429 8.02 12.64 21.09
C PHE A 429 7.59 14.03 20.61
N GLY A 430 7.49 14.97 21.56
CA GLY A 430 7.28 16.38 21.23
C GLY A 430 5.88 16.71 20.73
N GLY A 431 4.90 15.88 21.08
CA GLY A 431 3.47 16.05 20.79
C GLY A 431 2.57 15.52 21.88
N ASP A 432 1.25 15.60 21.66
CA ASP A 432 0.21 15.26 22.63
C ASP A 432 0.02 13.75 22.78
N ALA A 433 0.18 12.97 21.70
CA ALA A 433 -0.06 11.53 21.73
C ALA A 433 0.79 10.71 20.75
N GLU A 434 0.90 9.41 20.99
CA GLU A 434 1.39 8.44 19.98
C GLU A 434 0.41 8.38 18.79
N ILE A 435 -0.89 8.25 19.09
CA ILE A 435 -1.97 8.23 18.10
C ILE A 435 -3.02 9.30 18.44
N TYR A 436 -3.27 10.18 17.47
CA TYR A 436 -4.24 11.26 17.56
C TYR A 436 -5.37 11.06 16.55
N GLY A 437 -6.57 10.77 17.05
CA GLY A 437 -7.77 10.63 16.22
C GLY A 437 -8.55 11.94 16.15
N VAL A 438 -8.83 12.41 14.93
CA VAL A 438 -9.50 13.69 14.71
C VAL A 438 -11.01 13.52 14.58
N ASP A 439 -11.46 12.54 13.82
CA ASP A 439 -12.87 12.26 13.51
C ASP A 439 -13.04 10.74 13.25
N GLY A 440 -14.20 10.31 12.74
CA GLY A 440 -14.42 8.99 12.17
C GLY A 440 -14.32 7.85 13.18
N THR A 441 -14.17 6.63 12.67
CA THR A 441 -13.90 5.43 13.48
C THR A 441 -12.47 4.96 13.21
N ILE A 442 -11.73 4.69 14.29
CA ILE A 442 -10.35 4.23 14.24
C ILE A 442 -10.25 2.92 15.01
N GLU A 443 -9.87 1.84 14.34
CA GLU A 443 -9.63 0.55 14.98
C GLU A 443 -8.16 0.44 15.40
N VAL A 444 -7.87 0.10 16.65
CA VAL A 444 -6.54 -0.34 17.09
C VAL A 444 -6.69 -1.79 17.52
N ASN A 445 -6.21 -2.71 16.70
CA ASN A 445 -6.45 -4.13 16.87
C ASN A 445 -5.14 -4.90 16.94
N ASN A 446 -5.01 -5.78 17.93
CA ASN A 446 -3.86 -6.69 18.05
C ASN A 446 -2.52 -5.93 17.97
N SER A 447 -2.44 -4.76 18.59
CA SER A 447 -1.36 -3.78 18.39
C SER A 447 -0.78 -3.31 19.73
N THR A 448 0.48 -2.89 19.69
CA THR A 448 1.18 -2.35 20.87
C THR A 448 1.38 -0.84 20.71
N VAL A 449 1.00 -0.06 21.72
CA VAL A 449 1.24 1.38 21.79
C VAL A 449 2.02 1.69 23.08
N PHE A 450 3.20 2.29 22.96
CA PHE A 450 4.03 2.64 24.11
C PHE A 450 4.44 4.11 24.10
N SER A 451 4.05 4.86 25.12
CA SER A 451 4.30 6.30 25.22
C SER A 451 5.14 6.66 26.44
N ASN A 452 6.36 7.13 26.23
CA ASN A 452 7.23 7.66 27.29
C ASN A 452 7.64 9.13 27.07
N ASN A 453 7.29 9.70 25.92
CA ASN A 453 7.71 11.05 25.53
C ASN A 453 6.55 11.92 25.01
N THR A 454 5.32 11.40 25.05
CA THR A 454 4.08 12.15 24.80
C THR A 454 3.20 12.12 26.05
N PRO A 455 2.35 13.14 26.30
CA PRO A 455 1.38 13.10 27.39
C PRO A 455 0.43 11.92 27.30
N PHE A 456 -0.02 11.54 26.10
CA PHE A 456 -1.03 10.52 25.89
C PHE A 456 -0.53 9.34 25.05
N ALA A 457 -1.03 8.13 25.31
CA ALA A 457 -0.86 7.05 24.34
C ALA A 457 -1.84 7.26 23.16
N ILE A 458 -3.12 7.42 23.47
CA ILE A 458 -4.17 7.71 22.48
C ILE A 458 -5.02 8.88 22.95
N ILE A 459 -5.26 9.82 22.04
CA ILE A 459 -6.25 10.89 22.23
C ILE A 459 -7.22 10.97 21.07
N SER A 460 -8.48 11.27 21.36
CA SER A 460 -9.54 11.50 20.37
C SER A 460 -10.16 12.89 20.52
N ASP A 461 -10.33 13.61 19.41
CA ASP A 461 -11.20 14.78 19.33
C ASP A 461 -12.66 14.36 19.14
N ASP A 462 -13.08 14.22 17.88
CA ASP A 462 -14.39 13.70 17.49
C ASP A 462 -14.32 12.22 17.09
N ALA A 463 -13.11 11.64 17.10
CA ALA A 463 -12.88 10.24 16.72
C ALA A 463 -13.45 9.21 17.70
N HIS A 464 -13.96 8.11 17.16
CA HIS A 464 -14.38 6.93 17.90
C HIS A 464 -13.34 5.81 17.77
N PHE A 465 -12.56 5.57 18.81
CA PHE A 465 -11.60 4.48 18.83
C PHE A 465 -12.25 3.16 19.24
N GLN A 466 -11.93 2.09 18.51
CA GLN A 466 -12.22 0.71 18.85
C GLN A 466 -10.90 -0.01 19.11
N ILE A 467 -10.57 -0.20 20.38
CA ILE A 467 -9.30 -0.74 20.84
C ILE A 467 -9.54 -2.17 21.31
N LEU A 468 -9.00 -3.13 20.56
CA LEU A 468 -9.27 -4.55 20.74
C LEU A 468 -7.98 -5.34 20.77
N HIS A 469 -7.87 -6.30 21.69
CA HIS A 469 -6.71 -7.20 21.78
C HIS A 469 -5.36 -6.45 21.80
N SER A 470 -5.31 -5.25 22.38
CA SER A 470 -4.17 -4.35 22.25
C SER A 470 -3.51 -4.08 23.59
N THR A 471 -2.23 -3.71 23.57
CA THR A 471 -1.46 -3.36 24.77
C THR A 471 -1.06 -1.90 24.70
N LEU A 472 -1.58 -1.09 25.61
CA LEU A 472 -1.32 0.34 25.69
C LEU A 472 -0.57 0.64 26.99
N VAL A 473 0.63 1.18 26.89
CA VAL A 473 1.45 1.50 28.07
C VAL A 473 1.94 2.94 27.97
N THR A 474 1.88 3.69 29.07
CA THR A 474 2.44 5.04 29.15
C THR A 474 3.18 5.30 30.45
N ASP A 475 4.30 6.00 30.35
CA ASP A 475 5.16 6.35 31.49
C ASP A 475 4.95 7.79 32.00
N VAL A 476 4.19 8.62 31.28
CA VAL A 476 4.23 10.09 31.45
C VAL A 476 2.96 10.69 32.03
N SER A 477 1.78 10.33 31.51
CA SER A 477 0.52 10.80 32.10
C SER A 477 -0.68 9.90 31.85
N VAL A 478 -1.38 10.02 30.71
CA VAL A 478 -2.71 9.42 30.56
C VAL A 478 -2.74 8.50 29.36
N ALA A 479 -3.11 7.23 29.54
CA ALA A 479 -3.09 6.29 28.43
C ALA A 479 -4.19 6.62 27.40
N LEU A 480 -5.44 6.70 27.86
CA LEU A 480 -6.60 7.02 27.02
C LEU A 480 -7.19 8.37 27.41
N ASN A 481 -7.25 9.29 26.45
CA ASN A 481 -7.88 10.59 26.67
C ASN A 481 -8.81 10.99 25.53
N THR A 482 -9.70 11.92 25.82
CA THR A 482 -10.57 12.57 24.84
C THR A 482 -10.42 14.07 25.00
N SER A 483 -10.47 14.85 23.92
CA SER A 483 -10.47 16.30 24.09
C SER A 483 -11.75 16.75 24.82
N GLY A 484 -11.60 17.71 25.73
CA GLY A 484 -12.69 18.18 26.58
C GLY A 484 -13.83 18.87 25.83
N THR A 485 -13.66 19.15 24.53
CA THR A 485 -14.61 19.86 23.67
C THR A 485 -15.16 19.02 22.51
N GLY A 486 -14.50 17.92 22.14
CA GLY A 486 -14.93 17.03 21.06
C GLY A 486 -15.96 15.98 21.51
N SER A 487 -16.48 15.20 20.57
CA SER A 487 -17.52 14.15 20.72
C SER A 487 -17.00 12.71 20.63
N GLY A 488 -15.69 12.52 20.45
CA GLY A 488 -15.01 11.23 20.39
C GLY A 488 -15.22 10.29 21.58
N THR A 489 -15.02 9.00 21.37
CA THR A 489 -15.18 7.98 22.43
C THR A 489 -14.16 6.88 22.24
N HIS A 490 -13.95 6.10 23.30
CA HIS A 490 -13.12 4.90 23.26
C HIS A 490 -13.96 3.70 23.61
N THR A 491 -13.87 2.64 22.81
CA THR A 491 -14.41 1.32 23.12
C THR A 491 -13.24 0.38 23.31
N LEU A 492 -13.15 -0.28 24.46
CA LEU A 492 -12.02 -1.15 24.83
C LEU A 492 -12.51 -2.60 25.01
N GLY A 493 -11.77 -3.57 24.50
CA GLY A 493 -12.04 -4.99 24.74
C GLY A 493 -10.81 -5.86 24.64
N HIS A 494 -10.72 -6.89 25.49
CA HIS A 494 -9.61 -7.85 25.47
C HIS A 494 -8.22 -7.19 25.53
N SER A 495 -8.09 -6.00 26.14
CA SER A 495 -6.91 -5.14 26.03
C SER A 495 -6.28 -4.80 27.38
N ILE A 496 -4.98 -4.51 27.37
CA ILE A 496 -4.23 -4.00 28.52
C ILE A 496 -4.09 -2.49 28.40
N VAL A 497 -4.35 -1.76 29.48
CA VAL A 497 -4.01 -0.34 29.64
C VAL A 497 -3.19 -0.19 30.92
N HIS A 498 -1.97 0.32 30.78
CA HIS A 498 -1.02 0.49 31.88
C HIS A 498 -0.44 1.91 31.88
N ALA A 499 -0.94 2.78 32.75
CA ALA A 499 -0.35 4.08 33.02
C ALA A 499 0.59 3.99 34.24
N ILE A 500 1.91 3.95 34.01
CA ILE A 500 2.92 3.84 35.10
C ILE A 500 2.88 5.09 35.98
N SER A 501 2.70 6.26 35.36
CA SER A 501 2.45 7.51 36.08
C SER A 501 1.25 8.22 35.45
N GLY A 502 0.24 8.52 36.27
CA GLY A 502 -1.01 9.18 35.86
C GLY A 502 -2.20 8.23 35.76
N ASP A 503 -3.15 8.53 34.86
CA ASP A 503 -4.46 7.89 34.78
C ASP A 503 -4.58 7.01 33.52
N SER A 504 -5.06 5.78 33.64
CA SER A 504 -5.36 4.94 32.48
C SER A 504 -6.45 5.54 31.59
N CYS A 505 -7.47 6.14 32.21
CA CYS A 505 -8.58 6.80 31.54
C CYS A 505 -8.75 8.25 32.02
N GLY A 506 -8.37 9.22 31.21
CA GLY A 506 -8.52 10.65 31.53
C GLY A 506 -9.98 11.14 31.52
N ASN A 507 -10.89 10.40 30.87
CA ASN A 507 -12.32 10.69 30.87
C ASN A 507 -13.17 9.41 30.83
N ALA A 508 -13.29 8.76 31.99
CA ALA A 508 -14.02 7.50 32.18
C ALA A 508 -15.42 7.47 31.52
N SER A 509 -16.14 8.60 31.56
CA SER A 509 -17.50 8.69 31.00
C SER A 509 -17.60 8.48 29.49
N ARG A 510 -16.45 8.49 28.80
CA ARG A 510 -16.34 8.36 27.34
C ARG A 510 -15.56 7.11 26.93
N VAL A 511 -15.22 6.26 27.89
CA VAL A 511 -14.58 4.97 27.65
C VAL A 511 -15.57 3.87 28.00
N THR A 512 -15.85 2.99 27.05
CA THR A 512 -16.80 1.88 27.22
C THR A 512 -16.06 0.56 27.12
N SER A 513 -16.21 -0.30 28.13
CA SER A 513 -15.67 -1.65 28.11
C SER A 513 -16.63 -2.64 27.44
N THR A 514 -16.09 -3.46 26.55
CA THR A 514 -16.73 -4.65 25.98
C THR A 514 -16.32 -5.95 26.68
N GLY A 515 -15.51 -5.85 27.74
CA GLY A 515 -15.06 -6.94 28.60
C GLY A 515 -13.61 -7.36 28.37
N TYR A 516 -13.11 -8.15 29.32
CA TYR A 516 -11.77 -8.74 29.34
C TYR A 516 -10.62 -7.73 29.25
N ASN A 517 -10.74 -6.58 29.90
CA ASN A 517 -9.66 -5.59 29.97
C ASN A 517 -8.87 -5.70 31.27
N ILE A 518 -7.57 -5.36 31.23
CA ILE A 518 -6.78 -5.14 32.44
C ILE A 518 -6.32 -3.69 32.51
N ILE A 519 -6.68 -3.02 33.60
CA ILE A 519 -6.35 -1.63 33.89
C ILE A 519 -5.57 -1.57 35.21
N ASN A 520 -4.46 -0.82 35.23
CA ASN A 520 -3.59 -0.79 36.43
C ASN A 520 -4.05 0.15 37.55
N ASP A 521 -5.15 0.87 37.35
CA ASP A 521 -5.77 1.78 38.30
C ASP A 521 -7.31 1.66 38.26
N LEU A 522 -8.02 2.60 38.91
CA LEU A 522 -9.49 2.64 39.01
C LEU A 522 -10.13 3.75 38.16
N THR A 523 -9.39 4.36 37.24
CA THR A 523 -9.82 5.57 36.53
C THR A 523 -10.84 5.27 35.45
N CYS A 524 -10.87 4.05 34.90
CA CYS A 524 -11.82 3.65 33.86
C CYS A 524 -13.19 3.22 34.41
N ASN A 525 -13.25 2.75 35.68
CA ASN A 525 -14.46 2.31 36.38
C ASN A 525 -15.26 1.25 35.62
N PHE A 526 -14.54 0.26 35.10
CA PHE A 526 -15.11 -0.85 34.35
C PHE A 526 -15.73 -1.93 35.24
N SER A 527 -16.74 -2.60 34.70
CA SER A 527 -17.48 -3.67 35.37
C SER A 527 -18.04 -4.72 34.39
N SER A 528 -17.59 -4.69 33.13
CA SER A 528 -18.00 -5.70 32.15
C SER A 528 -17.33 -7.03 32.46
N VAL A 529 -17.82 -8.10 31.84
CA VAL A 529 -17.34 -9.46 32.08
C VAL A 529 -15.84 -9.56 31.81
N GLY A 530 -15.09 -10.13 32.75
CA GLY A 530 -13.65 -10.37 32.62
C GLY A 530 -12.77 -9.14 32.81
N ASP A 531 -13.34 -7.95 33.05
CA ASP A 531 -12.53 -6.77 33.37
C ASP A 531 -11.87 -6.90 34.75
N VAL A 532 -10.62 -6.45 34.84
CA VAL A 532 -9.86 -6.36 36.07
C VAL A 532 -9.24 -4.96 36.16
N GLU A 533 -9.48 -4.27 37.26
CA GLU A 533 -8.94 -2.94 37.54
C GLU A 533 -8.04 -2.95 38.78
N ASN A 534 -7.21 -1.92 38.92
CA ASN A 534 -6.27 -1.73 40.03
C ASN A 534 -5.32 -2.92 40.23
N ILE A 535 -4.83 -3.49 39.13
CA ILE A 535 -3.85 -4.59 39.14
C ILE A 535 -2.73 -4.31 38.14
N ASP A 536 -1.49 -4.55 38.54
CA ASP A 536 -0.36 -4.50 37.61
C ASP A 536 -0.50 -5.62 36.57
N PRO A 537 -0.55 -5.32 35.26
CA PRO A 537 -0.62 -6.35 34.22
C PRO A 537 0.69 -7.13 34.06
N GLU A 538 1.78 -6.75 34.71
CA GLU A 538 3.10 -7.39 34.62
C GLU A 538 3.61 -7.46 33.16
N VAL A 539 3.44 -6.36 32.42
CA VAL A 539 3.98 -6.18 31.07
C VAL A 539 5.47 -5.83 31.13
N GLY A 540 6.25 -6.47 30.27
CA GLY A 540 7.67 -6.17 30.06
C GLY A 540 7.89 -4.90 29.24
N VAL A 541 9.16 -4.57 28.99
CA VAL A 541 9.54 -3.43 28.12
C VAL A 541 9.20 -3.70 26.66
N ILE A 542 9.05 -2.62 25.87
CA ILE A 542 8.97 -2.73 24.41
C ILE A 542 10.25 -3.36 23.86
N ALA A 543 10.12 -4.44 23.10
CA ALA A 543 11.26 -5.17 22.55
C ALA A 543 10.85 -5.95 21.30
N ASN A 544 11.87 -6.41 20.56
CA ASN A 544 11.67 -7.43 19.54
C ASN A 544 11.48 -8.80 20.22
N ASN A 545 10.23 -9.24 20.34
CA ASN A 545 9.87 -10.55 20.91
C ASN A 545 9.52 -11.58 19.82
N GLY A 546 10.04 -11.40 18.60
CA GLY A 546 9.64 -12.15 17.41
C GLY A 546 8.46 -11.51 16.67
N GLY A 547 8.19 -12.00 15.45
CA GLY A 547 7.16 -11.44 14.57
C GLY A 547 7.61 -10.18 13.80
N PRO A 548 6.68 -9.52 13.07
CA PRO A 548 6.99 -8.39 12.19
C PRO A 548 7.20 -7.07 12.93
N THR A 549 6.68 -6.92 14.16
CA THR A 549 6.70 -5.65 14.91
C THR A 549 7.08 -5.86 16.37
N SER A 550 7.60 -4.81 17.02
CA SER A 550 7.93 -4.82 18.45
C SER A 550 6.67 -4.97 19.30
N THR A 551 6.78 -5.70 20.40
CA THR A 551 5.67 -5.97 21.32
C THR A 551 6.13 -5.83 22.77
N MET A 552 5.17 -5.82 23.70
CA MET A 552 5.44 -5.90 25.14
C MET A 552 4.99 -7.27 25.66
N ALA A 553 5.96 -8.14 25.96
CA ALA A 553 5.67 -9.48 26.47
C ALA A 553 5.13 -9.44 27.89
N ILE A 554 4.20 -10.35 28.23
CA ILE A 554 3.72 -10.51 29.60
C ILE A 554 4.58 -11.52 30.38
N SER A 555 4.60 -11.38 31.71
CA SER A 555 5.27 -12.32 32.61
C SER A 555 4.51 -13.67 32.72
N ALA A 556 5.20 -14.73 33.17
CA ALA A 556 4.59 -16.03 33.43
C ALA A 556 3.53 -16.02 34.56
N THR A 557 3.57 -15.02 35.44
CA THR A 557 2.64 -14.79 36.54
C THR A 557 1.62 -13.69 36.25
N SER A 558 1.65 -13.12 35.04
CA SER A 558 0.80 -11.99 34.67
C SER A 558 -0.69 -12.35 34.84
N PRO A 559 -1.50 -11.43 35.40
CA PRO A 559 -2.95 -11.60 35.45
C PRO A 559 -3.60 -11.58 34.06
N ALA A 560 -2.90 -11.13 33.02
CA ALA A 560 -3.38 -11.20 31.64
C ALA A 560 -3.36 -12.61 31.08
N ARG A 561 -2.53 -13.50 31.65
CA ARG A 561 -2.30 -14.83 31.08
C ARG A 561 -3.53 -15.73 31.24
N ASN A 562 -3.96 -16.38 30.15
CA ASN A 562 -5.10 -17.31 30.08
C ASN A 562 -6.41 -16.73 30.64
N ALA A 563 -6.58 -15.40 30.58
CA ALA A 563 -7.69 -14.70 31.22
C ALA A 563 -8.96 -14.61 30.35
N ILE A 564 -8.86 -14.88 29.04
CA ILE A 564 -9.99 -14.92 28.12
C ILE A 564 -10.36 -16.38 27.83
N PRO A 565 -11.56 -16.84 28.16
CA PRO A 565 -12.01 -18.19 27.81
C PRO A 565 -11.91 -18.45 26.30
N ALA A 566 -11.55 -19.67 25.89
CA ALA A 566 -11.44 -20.03 24.47
C ALA A 566 -12.70 -19.70 23.63
N SER A 567 -13.90 -19.73 24.22
CA SER A 567 -15.15 -19.35 23.55
C SER A 567 -15.24 -17.87 23.19
N ASN A 568 -14.40 -17.03 23.78
CA ASN A 568 -14.34 -15.59 23.64
C ASN A 568 -13.03 -15.13 22.96
N CYS A 569 -12.18 -16.08 22.55
CA CYS A 569 -10.99 -15.84 21.75
C CYS A 569 -11.37 -15.58 20.29
N ASN A 570 -11.49 -14.29 19.93
CA ASN A 570 -11.94 -13.88 18.60
C ASN A 570 -10.79 -13.60 17.61
N LEU A 571 -9.55 -13.87 18.00
CA LEU A 571 -8.36 -13.81 17.14
C LEU A 571 -7.69 -15.18 17.05
N SER A 572 -7.15 -15.50 15.88
CA SER A 572 -6.44 -16.77 15.62
C SER A 572 -4.92 -16.67 15.81
N VAL A 573 -4.38 -15.46 15.84
CA VAL A 573 -2.97 -15.17 16.09
C VAL A 573 -2.81 -13.91 16.95
N ASP A 574 -1.69 -13.79 17.67
CA ASP A 574 -1.27 -12.57 18.35
C ASP A 574 -0.56 -11.59 17.40
N GLN A 575 -0.08 -10.46 17.90
CA GLN A 575 0.57 -9.42 17.08
C GLN A 575 1.79 -9.95 16.30
N ARG A 576 2.48 -10.97 16.82
CA ARG A 576 3.68 -11.54 16.22
C ARG A 576 3.37 -12.55 15.11
N GLY A 577 2.09 -12.92 14.98
CA GLY A 577 1.64 -14.01 14.12
C GLY A 577 1.68 -15.38 14.80
N GLU A 578 1.90 -15.44 16.12
CA GLU A 578 1.89 -16.72 16.86
C GLU A 578 0.46 -17.19 17.11
N PRO A 579 0.17 -18.51 17.11
CA PRO A 579 -1.17 -19.05 17.30
C PRO A 579 -1.84 -18.56 18.58
N ARG A 580 -3.16 -18.34 18.54
CA ARG A 580 -3.95 -17.89 19.70
C ARG A 580 -5.25 -18.69 19.81
N PRO A 581 -5.57 -19.31 20.96
CA PRO A 581 -4.74 -19.40 22.17
C PRO A 581 -3.54 -20.36 22.03
N MET A 582 -2.43 -20.08 22.70
CA MET A 582 -1.37 -21.08 22.94
C MET A 582 -1.70 -21.88 24.20
N GLY A 583 -2.77 -22.69 24.13
CA GLY A 583 -3.28 -23.44 25.29
C GLY A 583 -4.80 -23.58 25.28
N GLY A 584 -5.43 -23.38 26.45
CA GLY A 584 -6.88 -23.51 26.64
C GLY A 584 -7.65 -22.20 26.74
N ALA A 585 -6.97 -21.06 26.77
CA ALA A 585 -7.52 -19.72 26.94
C ALA A 585 -6.56 -18.70 26.31
N CYS A 586 -7.05 -17.53 25.91
CA CYS A 586 -6.20 -16.47 25.38
C CYS A 586 -5.74 -15.54 26.49
N ASP A 587 -4.60 -14.91 26.26
CA ASP A 587 -4.12 -13.83 27.10
C ASP A 587 -4.90 -12.54 26.81
N ILE A 588 -4.88 -11.56 27.71
CA ILE A 588 -5.39 -10.21 27.45
C ILE A 588 -4.26 -9.37 26.82
N GLY A 589 -4.58 -8.54 25.82
CA GLY A 589 -3.61 -7.68 25.12
C GLY A 589 -3.07 -8.25 23.81
N ALA A 590 -2.02 -7.63 23.28
CA ALA A 590 -1.47 -7.89 21.94
C ALA A 590 -0.54 -9.11 21.85
N PHE A 591 -0.09 -9.63 22.99
CA PHE A 591 0.90 -10.70 23.11
C PHE A 591 0.25 -11.96 23.68
N GLU A 592 0.59 -13.12 23.12
CA GLU A 592 0.23 -14.44 23.66
C GLU A 592 1.47 -15.15 24.21
N TYR A 593 1.44 -15.54 25.48
CA TYR A 593 2.53 -16.23 26.16
C TYR A 593 2.62 -17.68 25.70
N ALA A 594 3.79 -18.05 25.18
CA ALA A 594 4.08 -19.44 24.84
C ALA A 594 4.39 -20.24 26.11
N GLU A 595 3.60 -21.28 26.40
CA GLU A 595 3.74 -22.13 27.59
C GLU A 595 5.01 -23.00 27.64
#